data_AF-A0A2Z2MXD4-F1
#
_entry.id   AF-A0A2Z2MXD4-F1
#
_cell.length_a   1.000
_cell.length_b   1.000
_cell.length_c   1.000
_cell.angle_alpha   90.00
_cell.angle_beta   90.00
_cell.angle_gamma   90.00
#
_symmetry.space_group_name_H-M   'P 1'
#
loop_
_entity.id
_entity.type
_entity.pdbx_description
1 polymer ?
#
loop_
_entity_poly.entity_id
_entity_poly.type
_entity_poly.pdbx_seq_one_letter_code
_entity_poly.pdbx_strand_id
1 'polypeptide(L)'
;MIFENVREVDIKATNGQIEIEGWENDYVEVNYTVHGEVNVEVEQKGSRLVIKEEPKKKFLNLLRENGWAEIEVKVPRSVPVSAKNVNGELKARGVRFEEVTTVNGEIGLKDCEAEKLGTVNGEIRANLTVAGPLKASTVNGEIELTIEELEGDVEVSCVNGDIVLRLTEFCDARIVSKRVNGDVKLVGINPDDPVIGTGEFEVRASTVNGDVRVELI
;
A
#
# COMPACT_ATOMS: atom_id res chain seq x y z
N MET A 1 -21.60 0.81 -10.27
CA MET A 1 -22.58 0.60 -9.17
C MET A 1 -22.37 1.65 -8.10
N ILE A 2 -23.43 2.19 -7.50
CA ILE A 2 -23.34 3.27 -6.48
C ILE A 2 -23.82 2.74 -5.12
N PHE A 3 -23.08 3.06 -4.06
CA PHE A 3 -23.34 2.64 -2.69
C PHE A 3 -23.30 3.84 -1.73
N GLU A 4 -24.41 4.11 -1.06
CA GLU A 4 -24.54 5.21 -0.09
C GLU A 4 -24.32 4.71 1.35
N ASN A 5 -24.05 5.63 2.28
CA ASN A 5 -23.87 5.34 3.71
C ASN A 5 -22.75 4.32 4.01
N VAL A 6 -21.75 4.25 3.14
CA VAL A 6 -20.56 3.41 3.32
C VAL A 6 -19.60 4.11 4.28
N ARG A 7 -19.10 3.37 5.27
CA ARG A 7 -18.13 3.84 6.28
C ARG A 7 -16.81 3.07 6.24
N GLU A 8 -16.77 1.94 5.57
CA GLU A 8 -15.56 1.13 5.35
C GLU A 8 -15.70 0.36 4.03
N VAL A 9 -14.60 0.20 3.31
CA VAL A 9 -14.53 -0.58 2.07
C VAL A 9 -13.47 -1.67 2.20
N ASP A 10 -13.85 -2.93 1.94
CA ASP A 10 -12.89 -4.01 1.76
C ASP A 10 -12.85 -4.48 0.32
N ILE A 11 -11.63 -4.60 -0.20
CA ILE A 11 -11.36 -5.18 -1.52
C ILE A 11 -10.49 -6.41 -1.31
N LYS A 12 -10.91 -7.56 -1.85
CA LYS A 12 -10.13 -8.79 -1.85
C LYS A 12 -10.13 -9.38 -3.25
N ALA A 13 -8.96 -9.46 -3.87
CA ALA A 13 -8.79 -10.04 -5.19
C ALA A 13 -7.72 -11.13 -5.19
N THR A 14 -7.83 -12.04 -6.15
CA THR A 14 -6.81 -13.05 -6.46
C THR A 14 -5.98 -12.63 -7.67
N ASN A 15 -6.62 -12.11 -8.72
CA ASN A 15 -6.01 -11.67 -9.98
C ASN A 15 -6.63 -10.32 -10.36
N GLY A 16 -6.45 -9.31 -9.51
CA GLY A 16 -7.03 -7.98 -9.71
C GLY A 16 -6.03 -6.99 -10.31
N GLN A 17 -6.50 -6.18 -11.26
CA GLN A 17 -5.95 -4.84 -11.50
C GLN A 17 -6.88 -3.87 -10.78
N ILE A 18 -6.43 -3.32 -9.66
CA ILE A 18 -7.26 -2.52 -8.76
C ILE A 18 -6.83 -1.06 -8.85
N GLU A 19 -7.77 -0.17 -9.18
CA GLU A 19 -7.57 1.27 -9.15
C GLU A 19 -8.57 1.92 -8.18
N ILE A 20 -8.06 2.73 -7.25
CA ILE A 20 -8.87 3.36 -6.20
C ILE A 20 -8.62 4.88 -6.18
N GLU A 21 -9.68 5.67 -6.35
CA GLU A 21 -9.62 7.13 -6.36
C GLU A 21 -10.41 7.71 -5.19
N GLY A 22 -9.74 8.51 -4.35
CA GLY A 22 -10.40 9.33 -3.34
C GLY A 22 -11.06 10.57 -3.94
N TRP A 23 -12.33 10.81 -3.62
CA TRP A 23 -13.11 11.93 -4.17
C TRP A 23 -13.97 12.68 -3.12
N GLU A 24 -14.57 13.79 -3.56
CA GLU A 24 -15.36 14.71 -2.71
C GLU A 24 -16.85 14.34 -2.60
N ASN A 25 -17.31 13.29 -3.27
CA ASN A 25 -18.69 12.81 -3.13
C ASN A 25 -18.86 12.00 -1.84
N ASP A 26 -20.11 11.79 -1.43
CA ASP A 26 -20.49 11.10 -0.17
C ASP A 26 -20.91 9.63 -0.36
N TYR A 27 -20.74 9.09 -1.57
CA TYR A 27 -21.04 7.71 -1.92
C TYR A 27 -19.81 7.01 -2.51
N VAL A 28 -19.85 5.68 -2.55
CA VAL A 28 -18.84 4.85 -3.21
C VAL A 28 -19.33 4.41 -4.57
N GLU A 29 -18.51 4.54 -5.61
CA GLU A 29 -18.77 4.01 -6.93
C GLU A 29 -17.83 2.85 -7.23
N VAL A 30 -18.38 1.73 -7.72
CA VAL A 30 -17.62 0.53 -8.09
C VAL A 30 -17.94 0.17 -9.53
N ASN A 31 -16.93 0.10 -10.38
CA ASN A 31 -16.99 -0.43 -11.73
C ASN A 31 -16.00 -1.59 -11.86
N TYR A 32 -16.32 -2.60 -12.66
CA TYR A 32 -15.39 -3.69 -12.92
C TYR A 32 -15.62 -4.31 -14.29
N THR A 33 -14.55 -4.85 -14.85
CA THR A 33 -14.55 -5.66 -16.08
C THR A 33 -13.95 -7.02 -15.77
N VAL A 34 -14.64 -8.10 -16.17
CA VAL A 34 -14.16 -9.47 -15.98
C VAL A 34 -13.61 -10.04 -17.28
N HIS A 35 -12.46 -10.70 -17.19
CA HIS A 35 -11.81 -11.38 -18.31
C HIS A 35 -11.62 -12.85 -17.95
N GLY A 36 -12.14 -13.75 -18.78
CA GLY A 36 -12.03 -15.20 -18.53
C GLY A 36 -12.94 -15.71 -17.40
N GLU A 37 -12.54 -16.80 -16.75
CA GLU A 37 -13.35 -17.48 -15.73
C GLU A 37 -13.13 -16.94 -14.31
N VAL A 38 -13.70 -15.77 -14.06
CA VAL A 38 -13.63 -15.07 -12.77
C VAL A 38 -15.02 -14.63 -12.31
N ASN A 39 -15.20 -14.51 -10.99
CA ASN A 39 -16.37 -13.89 -10.39
C ASN A 39 -15.95 -12.63 -9.64
N VAL A 40 -16.72 -11.56 -9.80
CA VAL A 40 -16.64 -10.37 -8.94
C VAL A 40 -17.97 -10.23 -8.22
N GLU A 41 -17.92 -10.24 -6.89
CA GLU A 41 -19.05 -10.03 -5.99
C GLU A 41 -18.91 -8.69 -5.29
N VAL A 42 -19.97 -7.89 -5.32
CA VAL A 42 -20.03 -6.60 -4.63
C VAL A 42 -21.23 -6.60 -3.70
N GLU A 43 -20.99 -6.58 -2.40
CA GLU A 43 -22.02 -6.67 -1.36
C GLU A 43 -21.87 -5.55 -0.32
N GLN A 44 -22.95 -4.84 -0.03
CA GLN A 44 -23.02 -3.92 1.11
C GLN A 44 -23.71 -4.59 2.31
N LYS A 45 -23.03 -4.62 3.46
CA LYS A 45 -23.53 -5.16 4.74
C LYS A 45 -23.61 -4.03 5.76
N GLY A 46 -24.79 -3.41 5.86
CA GLY A 46 -24.96 -2.19 6.65
C GLY A 46 -24.12 -1.06 6.05
N SER A 47 -23.14 -0.56 6.80
CA SER A 47 -22.21 0.49 6.33
C SER A 47 -20.90 -0.04 5.73
N ARG A 48 -20.72 -1.36 5.65
CA ARG A 48 -19.51 -1.97 5.08
C ARG A 48 -19.75 -2.37 3.64
N LEU A 49 -18.91 -1.91 2.72
CA LEU A 49 -18.89 -2.38 1.34
C LEU A 49 -17.79 -3.43 1.16
N VAL A 50 -18.14 -4.57 0.59
CA VAL A 50 -17.21 -5.67 0.35
C VAL A 50 -17.18 -5.98 -1.14
N ILE A 51 -16.00 -5.89 -1.75
CA ILE A 51 -15.72 -6.22 -3.14
C ILE A 51 -14.78 -7.42 -3.14
N LYS A 52 -15.21 -8.51 -3.76
CA LYS A 52 -14.44 -9.75 -3.84
C LYS A 52 -14.30 -10.21 -5.28
N GLU A 53 -13.07 -10.48 -5.69
CA GLU A 53 -12.75 -11.19 -6.92
C GLU A 53 -12.15 -12.55 -6.59
N GLU A 54 -12.76 -13.60 -7.13
CA GLU A 54 -12.31 -14.98 -6.96
C GLU A 54 -12.39 -15.76 -8.29
N PRO A 55 -11.39 -16.60 -8.59
CA PRO A 55 -11.44 -17.48 -9.75
C PRO A 55 -12.56 -18.51 -9.62
N LYS A 56 -13.22 -18.85 -10.72
CA LYS A 56 -14.29 -19.88 -10.69
C LYS A 56 -13.71 -21.26 -10.35
N LYS A 57 -14.39 -22.00 -9.47
CA LYS A 57 -14.02 -23.37 -9.11
C LYS A 57 -14.03 -24.26 -10.36
N LYS A 58 -12.88 -24.91 -10.64
CA LYS A 58 -12.72 -25.90 -11.72
C LYS A 58 -13.66 -27.08 -11.51
N PHE A 59 -14.80 -27.10 -12.20
CA PHE A 59 -15.73 -28.24 -12.17
C PHE A 59 -15.64 -29.16 -13.40
N LEU A 60 -14.73 -28.93 -14.35
CA LEU A 60 -14.43 -29.87 -15.43
C LEU A 60 -13.06 -29.58 -16.07
N ASN A 61 -12.26 -30.63 -16.32
CA ASN A 61 -10.91 -30.60 -16.93
C ASN A 61 -10.92 -30.16 -18.42
N LEU A 62 -11.20 -28.88 -18.71
CA LEU A 62 -10.88 -28.29 -20.01
C LEU A 62 -9.94 -27.10 -19.83
N LEU A 63 -8.97 -26.97 -20.76
CA LEU A 63 -8.10 -25.80 -20.90
C LEU A 63 -8.96 -24.54 -20.97
N ARG A 64 -9.02 -23.78 -19.88
CA ARG A 64 -9.58 -22.44 -19.86
C ARG A 64 -8.57 -21.49 -19.23
N GLU A 65 -8.47 -20.32 -19.85
CA GLU A 65 -7.55 -19.25 -19.47
C GLU A 65 -7.80 -18.80 -18.02
N ASN A 66 -6.73 -18.44 -17.33
CA ASN A 66 -6.83 -17.86 -15.98
C ASN A 66 -7.61 -16.55 -16.07
N GLY A 67 -8.72 -16.45 -15.33
CA GLY A 67 -9.52 -15.24 -15.28
C GLY A 67 -8.91 -14.16 -14.37
N TRP A 68 -9.17 -12.90 -14.71
CA TRP A 68 -8.73 -11.72 -13.98
C TRP A 68 -9.77 -10.60 -14.10
N ALA A 69 -9.73 -9.61 -13.20
CA ALA A 69 -10.66 -8.50 -13.24
C ALA A 69 -9.97 -7.14 -13.10
N GLU A 70 -10.46 -6.17 -13.87
CA GLU A 70 -10.22 -4.75 -13.64
C GLU A 70 -11.27 -4.27 -12.63
N ILE A 71 -10.85 -3.64 -11.54
CA ILE A 71 -11.74 -3.13 -10.48
C ILE A 71 -11.40 -1.67 -10.24
N GLU A 72 -12.33 -0.78 -10.56
CA GLU A 72 -12.22 0.66 -10.36
C GLU A 72 -13.17 1.08 -9.23
N VAL A 73 -12.62 1.74 -8.20
CA VAL A 73 -13.38 2.19 -7.03
C VAL A 73 -13.17 3.67 -6.80
N LYS A 74 -14.24 4.45 -6.74
CA LYS A 74 -14.21 5.83 -6.25
C LYS A 74 -14.80 5.90 -4.86
N VAL A 75 -14.06 6.43 -3.91
CA VAL A 75 -14.38 6.36 -2.48
C VAL A 75 -14.28 7.76 -1.84
N PRO A 76 -15.21 8.17 -0.97
CA PRO A 76 -15.06 9.42 -0.21
C PRO A 76 -13.75 9.41 0.57
N ARG A 77 -12.97 10.50 0.54
CA ARG A 77 -11.64 10.55 1.18
C ARG A 77 -11.63 10.18 2.67
N SER A 78 -12.76 10.40 3.35
CA SER A 78 -12.94 10.07 4.77
C SER A 78 -13.22 8.60 5.06
N VAL A 79 -13.52 7.79 4.04
CA VAL A 79 -13.88 6.38 4.19
C VAL A 79 -12.61 5.53 4.10
N PRO A 80 -12.22 4.83 5.18
CA PRO A 80 -11.05 3.95 5.16
C PRO A 80 -11.26 2.77 4.21
N VAL A 81 -10.16 2.35 3.59
CA VAL A 81 -10.11 1.20 2.69
C VAL A 81 -9.12 0.15 3.20
N SER A 82 -9.53 -1.11 3.13
CA SER A 82 -8.68 -2.29 3.30
C SER A 82 -8.62 -3.05 1.98
N ALA A 83 -7.45 -3.15 1.35
CA ALA A 83 -7.31 -3.73 0.02
C ALA A 83 -6.26 -4.85 -0.01
N LYS A 84 -6.66 -6.04 -0.47
CA LYS A 84 -5.81 -7.22 -0.56
C LYS A 84 -5.86 -7.80 -1.95
N ASN A 85 -4.70 -8.13 -2.50
CA ASN A 85 -4.59 -8.79 -3.79
C ASN A 85 -3.62 -9.97 -3.68
N VAL A 86 -3.81 -11.04 -4.45
CA VAL A 86 -2.81 -12.11 -4.54
C VAL A 86 -1.87 -11.82 -5.70
N ASN A 87 -2.40 -11.56 -6.89
CA ASN A 87 -1.65 -11.27 -8.09
C ASN A 87 -2.18 -10.03 -8.80
N GLY A 88 -1.27 -9.26 -9.38
CA GLY A 88 -1.61 -8.05 -10.15
C GLY A 88 -1.21 -6.78 -9.42
N GLU A 89 -1.81 -5.67 -9.82
CA GLU A 89 -1.39 -4.34 -9.38
C GLU A 89 -2.49 -3.68 -8.56
N LEU A 90 -2.08 -2.90 -7.56
CA LEU A 90 -2.96 -1.99 -6.83
C LEU A 90 -2.43 -0.57 -6.94
N LYS A 91 -3.18 0.28 -7.64
CA LYS A 91 -2.93 1.71 -7.73
C LYS A 91 -3.99 2.47 -6.95
N ALA A 92 -3.57 3.49 -6.20
CA ALA A 92 -4.53 4.37 -5.56
C ALA A 92 -4.04 5.81 -5.46
N ARG A 93 -5.00 6.74 -5.45
CA ARG A 93 -4.72 8.15 -5.26
C ARG A 93 -5.69 8.80 -4.28
N GLY A 94 -5.17 9.53 -3.29
CA GLY A 94 -6.02 10.35 -2.43
C GLY A 94 -6.87 9.57 -1.43
N VAL A 95 -6.45 8.36 -1.06
CA VAL A 95 -7.22 7.41 -0.26
C VAL A 95 -6.56 7.21 1.11
N ARG A 96 -7.37 7.04 2.16
CA ARG A 96 -6.93 6.58 3.47
C ARG A 96 -7.04 5.07 3.57
N PHE A 97 -5.92 4.39 3.80
CA PHE A 97 -5.86 2.94 3.96
C PHE A 97 -5.59 2.51 5.41
N GLU A 98 -6.34 1.51 5.86
CA GLU A 98 -5.94 0.73 7.04
C GLU A 98 -4.89 -0.31 6.65
N GLU A 99 -5.10 -1.00 5.51
CA GLU A 99 -4.20 -2.05 5.05
C GLU A 99 -4.22 -2.16 3.53
N VAL A 100 -3.02 -2.23 2.94
CA VAL A 100 -2.81 -2.59 1.53
C VAL A 100 -1.81 -3.74 1.47
N THR A 101 -2.23 -4.92 1.01
CA THR A 101 -1.34 -6.08 0.91
C THR A 101 -1.43 -6.82 -0.42
N THR A 102 -0.29 -7.21 -0.98
CA THR A 102 -0.20 -8.10 -2.14
C THR A 102 0.62 -9.36 -1.84
N VAL A 103 0.55 -10.39 -2.68
CA VAL A 103 1.47 -11.55 -2.60
C VAL A 103 2.48 -11.51 -3.74
N ASN A 104 2.01 -11.40 -4.99
CA ASN A 104 2.82 -11.29 -6.20
C ASN A 104 2.33 -10.09 -7.00
N GLY A 105 2.72 -8.89 -6.58
CA GLY A 105 2.13 -7.68 -7.12
C GLY A 105 2.70 -6.39 -6.59
N GLU A 106 2.45 -5.32 -7.32
CA GLU A 106 2.94 -3.97 -7.02
C GLU A 106 1.88 -3.15 -6.30
N ILE A 107 2.33 -2.32 -5.35
CA ILE A 107 1.51 -1.33 -4.67
C ILE A 107 2.02 0.06 -5.08
N GLY A 108 1.16 0.84 -5.74
CA GLY A 108 1.43 2.21 -6.17
C GLY A 108 0.46 3.19 -5.51
N LEU A 109 0.92 3.99 -4.55
CA LEU A 109 0.08 4.97 -3.84
C LEU A 109 0.57 6.39 -4.10
N LYS A 110 -0.37 7.31 -4.32
CA LYS A 110 -0.09 8.73 -4.53
C LYS A 110 -1.01 9.60 -3.69
N ASP A 111 -0.47 10.61 -3.02
CA ASP A 111 -1.23 11.53 -2.19
C ASP A 111 -2.13 10.78 -1.16
N CYS A 112 -1.67 9.65 -0.59
CA CYS A 112 -2.46 8.76 0.27
C CYS A 112 -2.09 8.87 1.76
N GLU A 113 -2.86 8.21 2.62
CA GLU A 113 -2.51 7.87 4.02
C GLU A 113 -2.58 6.34 4.17
N ALA A 114 -1.71 5.74 4.98
CA ALA A 114 -1.73 4.29 5.20
C ALA A 114 -1.19 3.89 6.58
N GLU A 115 -1.80 2.90 7.23
CA GLU A 115 -1.27 2.30 8.46
C GLU A 115 -0.41 1.06 8.19
N LYS A 116 -0.76 0.28 7.16
CA LYS A 116 -0.06 -0.95 6.81
C LYS A 116 0.08 -1.18 5.31
N LEU A 117 1.31 -1.39 4.86
CA LEU A 117 1.67 -1.75 3.49
C LEU A 117 2.47 -3.05 3.49
N GLY A 118 2.12 -4.01 2.63
CA GLY A 118 2.78 -5.31 2.64
C GLY A 118 2.81 -6.00 1.28
N THR A 119 3.93 -6.61 0.93
CA THR A 119 3.98 -7.59 -0.17
C THR A 119 4.90 -8.77 0.17
N VAL A 120 4.76 -9.87 -0.56
CA VAL A 120 5.69 -11.01 -0.43
C VAL A 120 6.71 -10.96 -1.56
N ASN A 121 6.24 -10.86 -2.80
CA ASN A 121 7.06 -10.77 -4.01
C ASN A 121 6.55 -9.58 -4.84
N GLY A 122 7.12 -8.40 -4.63
CA GLY A 122 6.66 -7.20 -5.30
C GLY A 122 7.25 -5.93 -4.74
N GLU A 123 6.95 -4.84 -5.43
CA GLU A 123 7.42 -3.51 -5.08
C GLU A 123 6.33 -2.70 -4.38
N ILE A 124 6.75 -1.87 -3.43
CA ILE A 124 5.90 -0.86 -2.80
C ILE A 124 6.44 0.50 -3.17
N ARG A 125 5.70 1.28 -3.97
CA ARG A 125 5.95 2.70 -4.22
C ARG A 125 4.81 3.52 -3.64
N ALA A 126 5.07 4.29 -2.60
CA ALA A 126 4.03 5.13 -1.99
C ALA A 126 4.52 6.56 -1.71
N ASN A 127 3.73 7.54 -2.14
CA ASN A 127 3.78 8.90 -1.63
C ASN A 127 2.62 9.08 -0.64
N LEU A 128 2.98 9.35 0.61
CA LEU A 128 2.07 9.53 1.73
C LEU A 128 2.10 10.99 2.18
N THR A 129 0.92 11.60 2.21
CA THR A 129 0.76 13.00 2.67
C THR A 129 1.00 13.11 4.17
N VAL A 130 0.48 12.15 4.93
CA VAL A 130 0.73 12.03 6.36
C VAL A 130 0.95 10.55 6.67
N ALA A 131 1.94 10.26 7.48
CA ALA A 131 2.10 8.96 8.11
C ALA A 131 1.98 9.10 9.62
N GLY A 132 0.87 8.59 10.18
CA GLY A 132 0.78 8.28 11.60
C GLY A 132 1.64 7.04 11.92
N PRO A 133 1.13 6.08 12.69
CA PRO A 133 1.76 4.76 12.79
C PRO A 133 1.72 4.03 11.44
N LEU A 134 2.90 3.79 10.84
CA LEU A 134 3.02 3.09 9.56
C LEU A 134 3.90 1.86 9.69
N LYS A 135 3.43 0.73 9.17
CA LYS A 135 4.22 -0.48 8.97
C LYS A 135 4.27 -0.85 7.48
N ALA A 136 5.44 -0.74 6.86
CA ALA A 136 5.68 -1.16 5.48
C ALA A 136 6.63 -2.37 5.46
N SER A 137 6.28 -3.41 4.70
CA SER A 137 7.15 -4.61 4.62
C SER A 137 7.09 -5.35 3.29
N THR A 138 8.23 -5.90 2.87
CA THR A 138 8.33 -6.85 1.75
C THR A 138 9.28 -8.00 2.08
N VAL A 139 9.07 -9.18 1.47
CA VAL A 139 10.02 -10.29 1.57
C VAL A 139 11.02 -10.25 0.42
N ASN A 140 10.54 -10.15 -0.81
CA ASN A 140 11.36 -10.06 -2.01
C ASN A 140 10.86 -8.89 -2.86
N GLY A 141 11.61 -7.80 -2.86
CA GLY A 141 11.30 -6.61 -3.65
C GLY A 141 11.78 -5.33 -2.99
N GLU A 142 11.49 -4.21 -3.64
CA GLU A 142 11.93 -2.88 -3.22
C GLU A 142 10.80 -2.13 -2.51
N ILE A 143 11.18 -1.27 -1.57
CA ILE A 143 10.26 -0.33 -0.93
C ILE A 143 10.77 1.08 -1.19
N GLU A 144 10.01 1.86 -1.95
CA GLU A 144 10.18 3.30 -2.12
C GLU A 144 9.04 4.06 -1.45
N LEU A 145 9.34 4.77 -0.37
CA LEU A 145 8.37 5.61 0.34
C LEU A 145 8.81 7.06 0.30
N THR A 146 7.86 7.94 0.02
CA THR A 146 7.98 9.39 0.23
C THR A 146 6.93 9.81 1.24
N ILE A 147 7.35 10.42 2.35
CA ILE A 147 6.46 10.84 3.42
C ILE A 147 6.60 12.35 3.58
N GLU A 148 5.48 13.06 3.45
CA GLU A 148 5.43 14.52 3.56
C GLU A 148 5.41 14.98 5.02
N GLU A 149 4.58 14.38 5.87
CA GLU A 149 4.48 14.70 7.30
C GLU A 149 4.38 13.44 8.17
N LEU A 150 4.88 13.52 9.40
CA LEU A 150 4.80 12.45 10.41
C LEU A 150 3.88 12.85 11.56
N GLU A 151 2.99 11.94 11.93
CA GLU A 151 2.15 11.99 13.14
C GLU A 151 2.35 10.75 14.03
N GLY A 152 3.29 9.87 13.67
CA GLY A 152 3.58 8.65 14.41
C GLY A 152 4.84 7.93 13.93
N ASP A 153 5.16 6.82 14.62
CA ASP A 153 6.32 6.01 14.32
C ASP A 153 6.18 5.25 12.99
N VAL A 154 7.27 5.11 12.27
CA VAL A 154 7.33 4.42 10.97
C VAL A 154 8.29 3.24 11.04
N GLU A 155 7.82 2.05 10.70
CA GLU A 155 8.63 0.84 10.56
C GLU A 155 8.61 0.34 9.12
N VAL A 156 9.78 0.35 8.47
CA VAL A 156 10.01 -0.18 7.12
C VAL A 156 10.95 -1.36 7.19
N SER A 157 10.53 -2.50 6.63
CA SER A 157 11.33 -3.73 6.66
C SER A 157 11.34 -4.50 5.35
N CYS A 158 12.51 -4.98 4.95
CA CYS A 158 12.69 -5.85 3.80
C CYS A 158 13.55 -7.07 4.17
N VAL A 159 13.32 -8.23 3.52
CA VAL A 159 14.24 -9.37 3.65
C VAL A 159 15.25 -9.34 2.52
N ASN A 160 14.80 -9.32 1.26
CA ASN A 160 15.65 -9.29 0.08
C ASN A 160 15.21 -8.14 -0.85
N GLY A 161 15.95 -7.05 -0.80
CA GLY A 161 15.75 -5.87 -1.62
C GLY A 161 16.06 -4.58 -0.88
N ASP A 162 16.00 -3.50 -1.64
CA ASP A 162 16.43 -2.18 -1.20
C ASP A 162 15.27 -1.42 -0.56
N ILE A 163 15.62 -0.51 0.34
CA ILE A 163 14.68 0.44 0.94
C ILE A 163 15.15 1.84 0.60
N VAL A 164 14.30 2.62 -0.06
CA VAL A 164 14.49 4.04 -0.26
C VAL A 164 13.39 4.81 0.45
N LEU A 165 13.76 5.57 1.47
CA LEU A 165 12.85 6.39 2.24
C LEU A 165 13.19 7.87 2.03
N ARG A 166 12.20 8.66 1.61
CA ARG A 166 12.32 10.10 1.40
C ARG A 166 11.42 10.80 2.39
N LEU A 167 11.99 11.67 3.19
CA LEU A 167 11.32 12.45 4.22
C LEU A 167 11.49 13.93 3.86
N THR A 168 10.45 14.73 4.06
CA THR A 168 10.58 16.19 3.89
C THR A 168 11.11 16.84 5.18
N GLU A 169 11.35 18.16 5.13
CA GLU A 169 11.70 18.96 6.31
C GLU A 169 10.59 19.01 7.39
N PHE A 170 9.35 18.64 7.06
CA PHE A 170 8.22 18.60 8.00
C PHE A 170 8.16 17.30 8.83
N CYS A 171 9.00 16.32 8.54
CA CYS A 171 9.08 15.07 9.28
C CYS A 171 9.96 15.22 10.53
N ASP A 172 9.36 15.37 11.72
CA ASP A 172 10.09 15.37 12.99
C ASP A 172 10.50 13.93 13.40
N ALA A 173 11.71 13.52 13.04
CA ALA A 173 12.10 12.11 13.00
C ALA A 173 13.49 11.83 13.60
N ARG A 174 13.59 10.77 14.40
CA ARG A 174 14.85 10.09 14.72
C ARG A 174 14.97 8.83 13.88
N ILE A 175 16.03 8.74 13.09
CA ILE A 175 16.18 7.67 12.10
C ILE A 175 17.04 6.53 12.65
N VAL A 176 16.52 5.31 12.53
CA VAL A 176 17.19 4.07 12.92
C VAL A 176 17.28 3.15 11.72
N SER A 177 18.45 3.15 11.06
CA SER A 177 18.70 2.30 9.89
C SER A 177 19.52 1.06 10.27
N LYS A 178 19.09 -0.13 9.87
CA LYS A 178 19.78 -1.39 10.15
C LYS A 178 19.89 -2.26 8.90
N ARG A 179 21.01 -2.97 8.76
CA ARG A 179 21.19 -3.99 7.72
C ARG A 179 21.96 -5.19 8.23
N VAL A 180 21.82 -6.34 7.55
CA VAL A 180 22.77 -7.45 7.69
C VAL A 180 23.82 -7.36 6.58
N ASN A 181 23.39 -7.47 5.31
CA ASN A 181 24.22 -7.35 4.11
C ASN A 181 23.73 -6.19 3.23
N GLY A 182 24.67 -5.35 2.79
CA GLY A 182 24.41 -4.11 2.03
C GLY A 182 24.92 -2.87 2.77
N ASP A 183 24.65 -1.69 2.21
CA ASP A 183 25.10 -0.40 2.72
C ASP A 183 23.93 0.43 3.28
N VAL A 184 24.25 1.33 4.21
CA VAL A 184 23.31 2.35 4.69
C VAL A 184 23.81 3.71 4.21
N LYS A 185 22.92 4.47 3.56
CA LYS A 185 23.22 5.81 3.09
C LYS A 185 22.18 6.81 3.58
N LEU A 186 22.65 7.85 4.23
CA LEU A 186 21.84 9.00 4.64
C LEU A 186 22.22 10.20 3.78
N VAL A 187 21.23 10.87 3.19
CA VAL A 187 21.42 12.01 2.28
C VAL A 187 20.69 13.22 2.86
N GLY A 188 21.41 14.32 3.07
CA GLY A 188 20.85 15.51 3.72
C GLY A 188 20.66 15.36 5.23
N ILE A 189 21.12 14.26 5.83
CA ILE A 189 20.93 13.92 7.24
C ILE A 189 22.30 13.59 7.85
N ASN A 190 22.59 14.10 9.05
CA ASN A 190 23.86 13.86 9.73
C ASN A 190 23.96 12.38 10.16
N PRO A 191 24.96 11.60 9.70
CA PRO A 191 25.06 10.19 10.06
C PRO A 191 25.48 9.94 11.51
N ASP A 192 26.16 10.89 12.17
CA ASP A 192 26.56 10.75 13.57
C ASP A 192 25.42 11.09 14.56
N ASP A 193 24.41 11.82 14.07
CA ASP A 193 23.20 12.20 14.82
C ASP A 193 22.01 12.30 13.85
N PRO A 194 21.40 11.16 13.47
CA PRO A 194 20.43 11.09 12.38
C PRO A 194 19.03 11.53 12.85
N VAL A 195 18.89 12.84 13.06
CA VAL A 195 17.66 13.50 13.51
C VAL A 195 17.24 14.59 12.52
N ILE A 196 15.93 14.66 12.25
CA ILE A 196 15.25 15.75 11.55
C ILE A 196 14.33 16.41 12.59
N GLY A 197 14.31 17.74 12.68
CA GLY A 197 13.52 18.44 13.70
C GLY A 197 14.01 18.16 15.12
N THR A 198 13.10 17.78 16.02
CA THR A 198 13.40 17.45 17.42
C THR A 198 13.66 15.95 17.67
N GLY A 199 13.40 15.11 16.68
CA GLY A 199 13.34 13.66 16.77
C GLY A 199 12.16 13.14 17.59
N GLU A 200 10.96 13.70 17.40
CA GLU A 200 9.72 13.31 18.09
C GLU A 200 9.33 11.86 17.77
N PHE A 201 9.30 11.48 16.49
CA PHE A 201 8.90 10.14 16.05
C PHE A 201 10.10 9.26 15.68
N GLU A 202 10.00 7.95 15.90
CA GLU A 202 11.01 6.99 15.43
C GLU A 202 10.71 6.55 13.99
N VAL A 203 11.69 6.67 13.12
CA VAL A 203 11.65 6.15 11.75
C VAL A 203 12.68 5.05 11.60
N ARG A 204 12.24 3.81 11.52
CA ARG A 204 13.09 2.63 11.45
C ARG A 204 13.05 1.99 10.08
N ALA A 205 14.20 1.90 9.42
CA ALA A 205 14.36 1.20 8.15
C ALA A 205 15.31 0.01 8.31
N SER A 206 14.90 -1.20 7.92
CA SER A 206 15.74 -2.38 8.08
C SER A 206 15.64 -3.37 6.93
N THR A 207 16.80 -3.86 6.47
CA THR A 207 16.86 -4.94 5.46
C THR A 207 17.81 -6.07 5.88
N VAL A 208 17.59 -7.29 5.39
CA VAL A 208 18.56 -8.39 5.58
C VAL A 208 19.58 -8.38 4.44
N ASN A 209 19.12 -8.38 3.19
CA ASN A 209 19.96 -8.33 2.00
C ASN A 209 19.49 -7.21 1.08
N GLY A 210 20.21 -6.10 1.08
CA GLY A 210 19.91 -4.91 0.27
C GLY A 210 20.47 -3.65 0.91
N ASP A 211 20.36 -2.55 0.19
CA ASP A 211 20.78 -1.24 0.66
C ASP A 211 19.63 -0.51 1.35
N VAL A 212 19.96 0.30 2.35
CA VAL A 212 19.01 1.23 2.98
C VAL A 212 19.45 2.64 2.67
N ARG A 213 18.60 3.38 1.97
CA ARG A 213 18.81 4.79 1.68
C ARG A 213 17.72 5.63 2.31
N VAL A 214 18.11 6.63 3.09
CA VAL A 214 17.18 7.64 3.63
C VAL A 214 17.62 9.01 3.13
N GLU A 215 16.70 9.77 2.54
CA GLU A 215 16.94 11.08 1.97
C GLU A 215 16.04 12.12 2.63
N LEU A 216 16.62 13.25 3.03
CA LEU A 216 15.88 14.47 3.28
C LEU A 216 15.71 15.19 1.93
N ILE A 217 14.47 15.47 1.53
CA ILE A 217 14.10 16.11 0.25
C ILE A 217 13.36 17.42 0.42
#